data_AF-A0A9X2EDG6-F1
#
_entry.id   AF-A0A9X2EDG6-F1
#
_cell.length_a   1.000
_cell.length_b   1.000
_cell.length_c   1.000
_cell.angle_alpha   90.00
_cell.angle_beta   90.00
_cell.angle_gamma   90.00
#
_symmetry.space_group_name_H-M   'P 1'
#
loop_
_entity.id
_entity.type
_entity.pdbx_description
1 polymer ?
#
loop_
_entity_poly.entity_id
_entity_poly.type
_entity_poly.pdbx_seq_one_letter_code
_entity_poly.pdbx_strand_id
1 'polypeptide(L)' 'MRLPRMHPHMLRHNMLRHTLVTTTLDAGVDLRDVQIAARHADPRTTMRYDRAHTNLDRHPNYILAAYMASGT' A
#
# COMPACT_ATOMS: atom_id res chain seq x y z
N MET A 1 12.04 -15.02 23.14
CA MET A 1 11.40 -14.47 21.94
C MET A 1 11.37 -15.55 20.86
N ARG A 2 10.23 -16.20 20.61
CA ARG A 2 10.11 -17.32 19.66
C ARG A 2 9.77 -16.73 18.28
N LEU A 3 10.72 -16.72 17.35
CA LEU A 3 10.45 -16.30 15.98
C LEU A 3 9.46 -17.30 15.35
N PRO A 4 8.33 -16.85 14.77
CA PRO A 4 7.43 -17.75 14.07
C PRO A 4 8.21 -18.43 12.93
N ARG A 5 7.96 -19.72 12.69
CA ARG A 5 8.55 -20.45 11.56
C ARG A 5 8.02 -19.85 10.25
N MET A 6 8.69 -18.84 9.74
CA MET A 6 8.40 -18.26 8.44
C MET A 6 8.98 -19.17 7.36
N HIS A 7 8.11 -19.84 6.62
CA HIS A 7 8.54 -20.66 5.49
C HIS A 7 8.94 -19.75 4.31
N PRO A 8 10.05 -20.03 3.60
CA PRO A 8 10.51 -19.22 2.47
C PRO A 8 9.46 -18.98 1.38
N HIS A 9 8.58 -19.95 1.15
CA HIS A 9 7.47 -19.81 0.21
C HIS A 9 6.43 -18.76 0.66
N MET A 10 6.18 -18.64 1.97
CA MET A 10 5.28 -17.61 2.50
C MET A 10 5.88 -16.22 2.36
N LEU A 11 7.19 -16.08 2.55
CA LEU A 11 7.92 -14.83 2.33
C LEU A 11 7.87 -14.41 0.84
N ARG A 12 8.18 -15.32 -0.09
CA ARG A 12 8.12 -15.06 -1.54
C ARG A 12 6.71 -14.68 -2.00
N HIS A 13 5.71 -15.45 -1.56
CA HIS A 13 4.31 -15.19 -1.89
C HIS A 13 3.81 -13.85 -1.32
N ASN A 14 4.20 -13.52 -0.09
CA ASN A 14 3.84 -12.25 0.53
C ASN A 14 4.54 -11.05 -0.14
N MET A 15 5.80 -11.24 -0.57
CA MET A 15 6.53 -10.21 -1.32
C MET A 15 5.90 -9.95 -2.68
N LEU A 16 5.50 -10.99 -3.42
CA LEU A 16 4.79 -10.85 -4.71
C LEU A 16 3.43 -10.15 -4.55
N ARG A 17 2.69 -10.46 -3.48
CA ARG A 17 1.43 -9.77 -3.16
C ARG A 17 1.64 -8.31 -2.82
N HIS A 18 2.72 -7.98 -2.10
CA HIS A 18 3.07 -6.60 -1.76
C HIS A 18 3.29 -5.78 -3.03
N THR A 19 4.13 -6.27 -3.94
CA THR A 19 4.37 -5.60 -5.23
C THR A 19 3.10 -5.47 -6.05
N LEU A 20 2.30 -6.54 -6.15
CA LEU A 20 1.02 -6.54 -6.88
C LEU A 20 0.05 -5.48 -6.35
N VAL A 21 -0.15 -5.42 -5.02
CA VAL A 21 -1.09 -4.49 -4.39
C VAL A 21 -0.64 -3.05 -4.58
N THR A 22 0.65 -2.75 -4.41
CA THR A 22 1.18 -1.40 -4.59
C THR A 22 1.03 -0.94 -6.04
N THR A 23 1.47 -1.72 -7.02
CA THR A 23 1.44 -1.27 -8.43
C THR A 23 0.04 -1.15 -9.02
N THR A 24 -0.91 -1.96 -8.53
CA THR A 24 -2.31 -1.89 -8.99
C THR A 24 -3.08 -0.72 -8.39
N LEU A 25 -2.79 -0.36 -7.13
CA LEU A 25 -3.32 0.86 -6.52
C LEU A 25 -2.74 2.11 -7.18
N ASP A 26 -1.43 2.12 -7.47
CA ASP A 26 -0.78 3.21 -8.23
C ASP A 26 -1.41 3.39 -9.62
N ALA A 27 -1.87 2.29 -10.24
CA ALA A 27 -2.57 2.31 -11.52
C ALA A 27 -4.05 2.75 -11.42
N GLY A 28 -4.55 3.05 -10.21
CA GLY A 28 -5.92 3.53 -9.97
C GLY A 28 -6.98 2.42 -9.96
N VAL A 29 -6.61 1.15 -9.80
CA VAL A 29 -7.57 0.04 -9.70
C VAL A 29 -8.33 0.13 -8.37
N ASP A 30 -9.63 -0.17 -8.40
CA ASP A 30 -10.48 -0.18 -7.20
C ASP A 30 -9.92 -1.15 -6.12
N LEU A 31 -9.94 -0.69 -4.87
CA LEU A 31 -9.48 -1.44 -3.70
C LEU A 31 -10.10 -2.85 -3.60
N ARG A 32 -11.35 -3.03 -4.03
CA ARG A 32 -12.05 -4.31 -4.03
C ARG A 32 -11.44 -5.31 -5.02
N ASP A 33 -11.08 -4.86 -6.21
CA ASP A 33 -10.48 -5.72 -7.23
C ASP A 33 -9.04 -6.10 -6.84
N VAL A 34 -8.32 -5.16 -6.24
CA VAL A 34 -6.98 -5.41 -5.66
C VAL A 34 -7.05 -6.44 -4.52
N GLN A 35 -8.08 -6.40 -3.67
CA GLN A 35 -8.30 -7.40 -2.61
C GLN A 35 -8.51 -8.81 -3.17
N ILE A 36 -9.35 -8.93 -4.20
CA ILE A 36 -9.65 -10.21 -4.85
C ILE A 36 -8.38 -10.78 -5.51
N ALA A 37 -7.63 -9.94 -6.22
CA ALA A 37 -6.37 -10.32 -6.86
C ALA A 37 -5.31 -10.76 -5.85
N ALA A 38 -5.19 -10.07 -4.71
CA ALA A 38 -4.25 -10.41 -3.64
C ALA A 38 -4.66 -11.65 -2.83
N ARG A 39 -5.92 -12.10 -2.96
CA ARG A 39 -6.52 -13.20 -2.17
C ARG A 39 -6.30 -13.00 -0.67
N HIS A 40 -6.51 -11.77 -0.20
CA HIS A 40 -6.42 -11.44 1.22
C HIS A 40 -7.67 -11.93 1.95
N ALA A 41 -7.45 -12.63 3.07
CA ALA A 41 -8.54 -13.14 3.89
C ALA A 41 -9.24 -12.03 4.71
N ASP A 42 -8.49 -11.00 5.10
CA ASP A 42 -9.01 -9.82 5.81
C ASP A 42 -8.82 -8.56 4.94
N PRO A 43 -9.90 -7.85 4.56
CA PRO A 43 -9.85 -6.59 3.82
C PRO A 43 -8.90 -5.54 4.40
N ARG A 44 -8.70 -5.54 5.73
CA ARG A 44 -7.80 -4.60 6.43
C ARG A 44 -6.36 -4.71 5.95
N THR A 45 -5.95 -5.88 5.48
CA THR A 45 -4.59 -6.09 4.97
C THR A 45 -4.32 -5.33 3.68
N THR A 46 -5.33 -5.12 2.82
CA THR A 46 -5.20 -4.27 1.61
C THR A 46 -5.47 -2.79 1.92
N MET A 47 -6.40 -2.48 2.83
CA MET A 47 -6.70 -1.08 3.22
C MET A 47 -5.47 -0.33 3.76
N ARG A 48 -4.51 -1.06 4.34
CA ARG A 48 -3.25 -0.46 4.81
C ARG A 48 -2.43 0.13 3.65
N TYR A 49 -2.48 -0.45 2.46
CA TYR A 49 -1.78 0.03 1.27
C TYR A 49 -2.46 1.27 0.69
N ASP A 50 -3.79 1.25 0.58
CA ASP A 50 -4.59 2.39 0.12
C ASP A 50 -4.42 3.64 1.01
N ARG A 51 -4.39 3.44 2.33
CA ARG A 51 -4.06 4.52 3.28
C ARG A 51 -2.65 5.06 3.05
N ALA A 52 -1.66 4.19 2.82
CA ALA A 52 -0.29 4.62 2.58
C ALA A 52 -0.16 5.39 1.25
N HIS A 53 -0.85 4.93 0.21
CA HIS A 53 -0.94 5.57 -1.10
C HIS A 53 -1.55 6.98 -1.00
N THR A 54 -2.76 7.08 -0.44
CA THR A 54 -3.47 8.36 -0.29
C THR A 54 -2.71 9.35 0.60
N ASN A 55 -2.00 8.86 1.63
CA ASN A 55 -1.20 9.72 2.51
C ASN A 55 0.02 10.33 1.83
N LEU A 56 0.58 9.70 0.78
CA LEU A 56 1.71 10.25 0.04
C LEU A 56 1.24 11.39 -0.87
N ASP A 57 0.16 11.17 -1.62
CA ASP A 57 -0.35 12.15 -2.60
C ASP A 57 -1.04 13.36 -1.96
N ARG A 58 -1.67 13.18 -0.79
CA ARG A 58 -2.37 14.25 -0.06
C ARG A 58 -1.67 14.64 1.23
N HIS A 59 -0.37 14.38 1.36
CA HIS A 59 0.32 14.73 2.59
C HIS A 59 0.24 16.25 2.83
N PRO A 60 -0.22 16.72 3.99
CA PRO A 60 -0.33 18.15 4.30
C PRO A 60 1.00 18.90 4.11
N ASN A 61 2.14 18.22 4.34
CA ASN A 61 3.46 18.81 4.09
C ASN A 61 3.70 19.16 2.61
N TYR A 62 3.19 18.40 1.64
CA TYR A 62 3.36 18.75 0.22
C TYR A 62 2.50 19.94 -0.17
N ILE A 63 1.28 20.03 0.37
CA ILE A 63 0.40 21.18 0.16
C ILE A 63 1.00 22.43 0.82
N LEU A 64 1.51 22.31 2.05
CA LEU A 64 2.19 23.39 2.77
C LEU A 64 3.47 23.83 2.05
N ALA A 65 4.28 22.88 1.57
CA ALA A 65 5.50 23.17 0.82
C ALA A 65 5.19 23.88 -0.51
N ALA A 66 4.16 23.43 -1.24
CA ALA A 66 3.70 24.11 -2.46
C ALA A 66 3.20 25.53 -2.18
N TYR A 67 2.43 25.72 -1.09
CA TYR A 67 1.97 27.03 -0.65
C TYR A 67 3.15 27.95 -0.28
N MET A 68 4.12 27.45 0.51
CA MET A 68 5.34 28.20 0.85
C MET A 68 6.20 28.53 -0.38
N ALA A 69 6.30 27.62 -1.35
CA ALA A 69 7.07 27.81 -2.58
C ALA A 69 6.38 28.78 -3.58
N SER A 70 5.06 28.91 -3.54
CA SER A 70 4.32 29.88 -4.37
C SER A 70 4.37 31.33 -3.86
N GLY A 71 4.97 31.56 -2.68
CA GLY A 71 5.03 32.85 -2.01
C GLY A 71 6.32 33.67 -2.25
N THR A 72 7.15 33.29 -3.21
CA THR A 72 8.36 34.05 -3.65
C THR A 72 8.21 34.53 -5.08
#